data_AF-A0A8S3WB59-F1
#
_entry.id   AF-A0A8S3WB59-F1
#
_cell.length_a   1.000
_cell.length_b   1.000
_cell.length_c   1.000
_cell.angle_alpha   90.00
_cell.angle_beta   90.00
_cell.angle_gamma   90.00
#
_symmetry.space_group_name_H-M   'P 1'
#
loop_
_entity.id
_entity.type
_entity.pdbx_description
1 polymer ?
#
loop_
_entity_poly.entity_id
_entity_poly.type
_entity_poly.pdbx_seq_one_letter_code
_entity_poly.pdbx_strand_id
1 'polypeptide(L)'
;MWQSENMHLDVAIQHLDAFISLLYNYRENGFQSSLVIAREIAEENDIDRQFKEVRRRRKKRHFDYEGEDEALELNAEEIFKINYFYAIVDNARASCHPRLETLKHHESIFGFMYNIKRLKEISDSEL
;
A
#
# COMPACT_ATOMS: atom_id res chain seq x y z
N MET A 1 7.19 0.23 -15.20
CA MET A 1 8.54 0.34 -14.59
C MET A 1 9.11 -1.05 -14.31
N TRP A 2 8.51 -1.88 -13.45
CA TRP A 2 9.05 -3.22 -13.13
C TRP A 2 8.77 -4.33 -14.15
N GLN A 3 7.94 -4.06 -15.16
CA GLN A 3 7.64 -4.96 -16.27
C GLN A 3 8.06 -4.36 -17.62
N SER A 4 8.99 -3.40 -17.64
CA SER A 4 9.53 -2.92 -18.91
C SER A 4 10.41 -3.99 -19.55
N GLU A 5 10.45 -4.02 -20.87
CA GLU A 5 11.24 -5.00 -21.65
C GLU A 5 12.71 -5.05 -21.23
N ASN A 6 13.30 -3.91 -20.88
CA ASN A 6 14.70 -3.80 -20.48
C ASN A 6 14.94 -4.00 -18.97
N MET A 7 13.92 -4.38 -18.20
CA MET A 7 14.07 -4.58 -16.75
C MET A 7 14.61 -5.98 -16.47
N HIS A 8 15.72 -6.06 -15.73
CA HIS A 8 16.21 -7.34 -15.23
C HIS A 8 15.29 -7.86 -14.11
N LEU A 9 14.99 -9.16 -14.17
CA LEU A 9 14.00 -9.81 -13.32
C LEU A 9 14.41 -9.80 -11.84
N ASP A 10 15.69 -10.01 -11.55
CA ASP A 10 16.26 -9.94 -10.20
C ASP A 10 16.15 -8.51 -9.61
N VAL A 11 16.48 -7.49 -10.41
CA VAL A 11 16.33 -6.07 -10.02
C VAL A 11 14.84 -5.73 -9.79
N ALA A 12 13.94 -6.21 -10.64
CA ALA A 12 12.50 -5.99 -10.48
C ALA A 12 11.98 -6.58 -9.15
N ILE A 13 12.41 -7.80 -8.82
CA ILE A 13 12.05 -8.47 -7.55
C ILE A 13 12.58 -7.68 -6.36
N GLN A 14 13.85 -7.27 -6.38
CA GLN A 14 14.45 -6.46 -5.31
C GLN A 14 13.71 -5.13 -5.11
N HIS A 15 13.38 -4.44 -6.20
CA HIS A 15 12.62 -3.19 -6.13
C HIS A 15 11.21 -3.39 -5.58
N LEU A 16 10.53 -4.47 -5.97
CA LEU A 16 9.21 -4.80 -5.45
C LEU A 16 9.23 -5.16 -3.97
N ASP A 17 10.21 -5.96 -3.52
CA ASP A 17 10.40 -6.27 -2.11
C ASP A 17 10.63 -4.98 -1.30
N ALA A 18 11.54 -4.11 -1.75
CA ALA A 18 11.81 -2.82 -1.12
C ALA A 18 10.57 -1.92 -1.10
N PHE A 19 9.79 -1.89 -2.18
CA PHE A 19 8.56 -1.12 -2.28
C PHE A 19 7.49 -1.63 -1.31
N ILE A 20 7.32 -2.95 -1.16
CA ILE A 20 6.40 -3.52 -0.17
C ILE A 20 6.83 -3.13 1.24
N SER A 21 8.12 -3.24 1.58
CA SER A 21 8.64 -2.79 2.88
C SER A 21 8.41 -1.29 3.11
N LEU A 22 8.55 -0.47 2.05
CA LEU A 22 8.23 0.94 2.10
C LEU A 22 6.75 1.18 2.41
N LEU A 23 5.83 0.45 1.77
CA LEU A 23 4.39 0.54 2.06
C LEU A 23 4.05 0.16 3.50
N TYR A 24 4.74 -0.83 4.09
CA TYR A 24 4.58 -1.17 5.51
C TYR A 24 4.92 0.02 6.41
N ASN A 25 6.10 0.62 6.23
CA ASN A 25 6.53 1.77 7.02
C ASN A 25 5.65 3.00 6.76
N TYR A 26 5.21 3.19 5.51
CA TYR A 26 4.35 4.30 5.11
C TYR A 26 2.95 4.18 5.70
N ARG A 27 2.43 2.97 5.89
CA ARG A 27 1.15 2.78 6.58
C ARG A 27 1.19 3.30 8.01
N GLU A 28 2.30 3.08 8.74
CA GLU A 28 2.45 3.48 10.14
C GLU A 28 2.74 4.98 10.29
N ASN A 29 3.71 5.49 9.51
CA ASN A 29 4.28 6.82 9.71
C ASN A 29 3.97 7.81 8.57
N GLY A 30 3.46 7.31 7.44
CA GLY A 30 3.23 8.10 6.23
C GLY A 30 2.06 9.06 6.31
N PHE A 31 1.09 8.79 7.19
CA PHE A 31 -0.10 9.64 7.30
C PHE A 31 0.26 11.05 7.78
N GLN A 32 1.04 11.17 8.86
CA GLN A 32 1.41 12.46 9.42
C GLN A 32 2.31 13.26 8.48
N SER A 33 3.28 12.61 7.82
CA SER A 33 4.12 13.27 6.81
C SER A 33 3.30 13.74 5.61
N SER A 34 2.34 12.92 5.13
CA SER A 34 1.42 13.31 4.06
C SER A 34 0.54 14.50 4.45
N LEU A 35 0.09 14.56 5.70
CA LEU A 35 -0.71 15.69 6.19
C LEU A 35 0.08 17.00 6.18
N VAL A 36 1.36 16.97 6.58
CA VAL A 36 2.22 18.16 6.54
C VAL A 36 2.33 18.67 5.11
N ILE A 37 2.69 17.79 4.17
CA ILE A 37 2.81 18.14 2.74
C ILE A 37 1.48 18.64 2.16
N ALA A 38 0.37 17.97 2.48
CA ALA A 38 -0.95 18.39 2.00
C ALA A 38 -1.35 19.77 2.54
N ARG A 39 -0.96 20.11 3.78
CA ARG A 39 -1.21 21.44 4.36
C ARG A 39 -0.36 22.52 3.69
N GLU A 40 0.90 22.23 3.37
CA GLU A 40 1.78 23.13 2.61
C GLU A 40 1.19 23.43 1.23
N ILE A 41 0.80 22.39 0.48
CA ILE A 41 0.16 22.54 -0.83
C ILE A 41 -1.15 23.32 -0.73
N ALA A 42 -1.98 23.05 0.27
CA ALA A 42 -3.23 23.78 0.48
C ALA A 42 -2.99 25.26 0.78
N GLU A 43 -1.96 25.60 1.56
CA GLU A 43 -1.58 26.98 1.86
C GLU A 43 -1.08 27.72 0.61
N GLU A 44 -0.26 27.06 -0.22
CA GLU A 44 0.20 27.62 -1.50
C GLU A 44 -0.95 27.93 -2.47
N ASN A 45 -2.06 27.19 -2.37
CA ASN A 45 -3.21 27.29 -3.27
C ASN A 45 -4.42 28.02 -2.67
N ASP A 46 -4.29 28.60 -1.47
CA ASP A 46 -5.39 29.25 -0.72
C ASP A 46 -6.62 28.33 -0.55
N ILE A 47 -6.38 27.05 -0.28
CA ILE A 47 -7.40 26.02 -0.06
C ILE A 47 -7.60 25.82 1.44
N ASP A 48 -8.85 25.67 1.87
CA ASP A 48 -9.18 25.35 3.27
C ASP A 48 -8.55 24.00 3.70
N ARG A 49 -7.94 24.02 4.89
CA ARG A 49 -7.10 22.92 5.43
C ARG A 49 -7.86 21.98 6.36
N GLN A 50 -9.18 22.13 6.47
CA GLN A 50 -10.00 21.35 7.39
C GLN A 50 -10.60 20.11 6.74
N PHE A 51 -10.62 19.00 7.49
CA PHE A 51 -11.39 17.83 7.11
C PHE A 51 -12.87 18.14 7.21
N LYS A 52 -13.62 17.90 6.13
CA LYS A 52 -15.08 18.07 6.13
C LYS A 52 -15.72 17.03 7.03
N GLU A 53 -16.39 17.49 8.08
CA GLU A 53 -17.21 16.62 8.91
C GLU A 53 -18.43 16.14 8.14
N VAL A 54 -18.54 14.81 7.99
CA VAL A 54 -19.72 14.19 7.39
C VAL A 54 -20.79 14.01 8.47
N ARG A 55 -22.03 14.37 8.15
CA ARG A 55 -23.17 14.18 9.06
C ARG A 55 -23.29 12.72 9.48
N ARG A 56 -23.16 12.45 10.78
CA ARG A 56 -23.39 11.11 11.34
C ARG A 56 -24.84 10.68 11.10
N ARG A 57 -25.03 9.51 10.47
CA ARG A 57 -26.36 8.93 10.27
C ARG A 57 -26.87 8.38 11.59
N ARG A 58 -27.85 9.05 12.20
CA ARG A 58 -28.60 8.48 13.32
C ARG A 58 -29.56 7.42 12.80
N LYS A 59 -29.44 6.17 13.27
CA LYS A 59 -30.46 5.15 13.05
C LYS A 59 -31.59 5.34 14.06
N LYS A 60 -32.83 5.19 13.59
CA LYS A 60 -34.00 5.21 14.45
C LYS A 60 -34.01 3.92 15.26
N ARG A 61 -34.19 4.02 16.57
CA ARG A 61 -34.42 2.86 17.43
C ARG A 61 -35.84 2.38 17.25
N HIS A 62 -36.02 1.06 17.25
CA HIS A 62 -37.36 0.47 17.26
C HIS A 62 -37.84 0.21 18.69
N PHE A 63 -36.92 -0.01 19.63
CA PHE A 63 -37.23 -0.28 21.02
C PHE A 63 -36.33 0.51 21.98
N ASP A 64 -36.88 0.90 23.12
CA ASP A 64 -36.20 1.77 24.09
C ASP A 64 -35.13 1.05 24.93
N TYR A 65 -35.10 -0.29 24.91
CA TYR A 65 -34.09 -1.11 25.60
C TYR A 65 -32.81 -1.35 24.77
N GLU A 66 -32.80 -0.96 23.49
CA GLU A 66 -31.59 -1.02 22.67
C GLU A 66 -30.59 0.04 23.18
N GLY A 67 -29.32 -0.35 23.39
CA GLY A 67 -28.25 0.59 23.73
C GLY A 67 -28.00 1.61 22.61
N GLU A 68 -27.26 2.70 22.88
CA GLU A 68 -26.77 3.52 21.77
C GLU A 68 -25.85 2.63 20.93
N ASP A 69 -26.07 2.61 19.61
CA ASP A 69 -25.00 2.24 18.68
C ASP A 69 -23.92 3.31 18.93
N GLU A 70 -23.03 3.05 19.88
CA GLU A 70 -21.81 3.81 20.13
C GLU A 70 -20.91 3.59 18.91
N ALA A 71 -21.27 4.23 17.80
CA ALA A 71 -20.32 4.46 16.73
C ALA A 71 -19.17 5.22 17.40
N LEU A 72 -18.03 4.53 17.57
CA LEU A 72 -16.78 5.10 18.08
C LEU A 72 -16.69 6.55 17.61
N GLU A 73 -16.60 7.49 18.54
CA GLU A 73 -16.62 8.92 18.25
C GLU A 73 -15.31 9.35 17.57
N LEU A 74 -15.06 8.83 16.37
CA LEU A 74 -13.90 9.17 15.57
C LEU A 74 -14.12 10.57 15.00
N ASN A 75 -13.05 11.37 15.02
CA ASN A 75 -13.03 12.66 14.38
C ASN A 75 -12.93 12.50 12.83
N ALA A 76 -13.15 13.58 12.08
CA ALA A 76 -13.13 13.51 10.62
C ALA A 76 -11.76 13.08 10.05
N GLU A 77 -10.66 13.43 10.73
CA GLU A 77 -9.29 13.05 10.34
C GLU A 77 -9.06 11.55 10.50
N GLU A 78 -9.50 10.95 11.61
CA GLU A 78 -9.40 9.51 11.88
C GLU A 78 -10.26 8.70 10.91
N ILE A 79 -11.46 9.18 10.61
CA ILE A 79 -12.34 8.58 9.60
C ILE A 79 -11.63 8.59 8.24
N PHE A 80 -11.02 9.70 7.84
CA PHE A 80 -10.26 9.80 6.60
C PHE A 80 -9.04 8.86 6.61
N LYS A 81 -8.29 8.84 7.72
CA LYS A 81 -7.12 7.98 7.90
C LYS A 81 -7.47 6.50 7.69
N ILE A 82 -8.53 6.03 8.34
CA ILE A 82 -8.92 4.62 8.29
C ILE A 82 -9.57 4.27 6.94
N ASN A 83 -10.57 5.04 6.51
CA ASN A 83 -11.39 4.66 5.36
C ASN A 83 -10.73 4.99 4.02
N TYR A 84 -9.78 5.93 3.99
CA TYR A 84 -9.14 6.36 2.77
C TYR A 84 -7.64 6.02 2.77
N PHE A 85 -6.87 6.58 3.70
CA PHE A 85 -5.41 6.43 3.68
C PHE A 85 -4.99 4.96 3.85
N TYR A 86 -5.43 4.28 4.91
CA TYR A 86 -5.13 2.86 5.11
C TYR A 86 -5.69 2.00 3.99
N ALA A 87 -6.92 2.25 3.56
CA ALA A 87 -7.53 1.50 2.46
C ALA A 87 -6.69 1.57 1.17
N ILE A 88 -6.14 2.73 0.81
CA ILE A 88 -5.29 2.87 -0.37
C ILE A 88 -3.96 2.14 -0.20
N VAL A 89 -3.29 2.33 0.94
CA VAL A 89 -1.98 1.69 1.20
C VAL A 89 -2.11 0.17 1.26
N ASP A 90 -3.15 -0.32 1.94
CA ASP A 90 -3.45 -1.76 2.06
C ASP A 90 -3.81 -2.36 0.69
N ASN A 91 -4.59 -1.66 -0.13
CA ASN A 91 -4.90 -2.09 -1.49
C ASN A 91 -3.66 -2.11 -2.39
N ALA A 92 -2.80 -1.09 -2.31
CA ALA A 92 -1.54 -1.07 -3.06
C ALA A 92 -0.68 -2.29 -2.68
N ARG A 93 -0.55 -2.59 -1.40
CA ARG A 93 0.17 -3.76 -0.89
C ARG A 93 -0.45 -5.07 -1.40
N ALA A 94 -1.76 -5.23 -1.25
CA ALA A 94 -2.49 -6.42 -1.69
C ALA A 94 -2.37 -6.64 -3.22
N SER A 95 -2.31 -5.56 -3.99
CA SER A 95 -2.15 -5.63 -5.45
C SER A 95 -0.75 -6.00 -5.92
N CYS A 96 0.28 -5.69 -5.10
CA CYS A 96 1.68 -5.98 -5.41
C CYS A 96 2.09 -7.40 -5.01
N HIS A 97 1.52 -7.94 -3.93
CA HIS A 97 1.95 -9.22 -3.38
C HIS A 97 1.81 -10.41 -4.35
N PRO A 98 0.66 -10.65 -5.02
CA PRO A 98 0.54 -11.76 -5.98
C PRO A 98 1.47 -11.60 -7.18
N ARG A 99 1.73 -10.37 -7.62
CA ARG A 99 2.63 -10.07 -8.74
C ARG A 99 4.08 -10.39 -8.40
N LEU A 100 4.50 -10.06 -7.18
CA LEU A 100 5.83 -10.37 -6.70
C LEU A 100 6.05 -11.88 -6.60
N GLU A 101 5.11 -12.63 -6.03
CA GLU A 101 5.19 -14.10 -5.96
C GLU A 101 5.28 -14.72 -7.35
N THR A 102 4.49 -14.21 -8.30
CA THR A 102 4.54 -14.65 -9.71
C THR A 102 5.93 -14.39 -10.33
N LEU A 103 6.53 -13.23 -10.07
CA LEU A 103 7.86 -12.89 -10.57
C LEU A 103 8.95 -13.75 -9.92
N LYS A 104 8.87 -14.02 -8.61
CA LYS A 104 9.77 -14.93 -7.90
C LYS A 104 9.68 -16.35 -8.45
N HIS A 105 8.48 -16.84 -8.73
CA HIS A 105 8.29 -18.14 -9.36
C HIS A 105 8.89 -18.19 -10.77
N HIS A 106 8.69 -17.14 -11.56
CA HIS A 106 9.28 -17.04 -12.89
C HIS A 106 10.83 -16.96 -12.83
N GLU A 107 11.40 -16.24 -11.87
CA GLU A 107 12.85 -16.19 -11.65
C GLU A 107 13.41 -17.55 -11.23
N SER A 108 12.68 -18.31 -10.41
CA SER A 108 13.09 -19.67 -10.06
C SER A 108 13.17 -20.61 -11.27
N ILE A 109 12.29 -20.44 -12.27
CA ILE A 109 12.27 -21.32 -13.46
C ILE A 109 13.22 -20.81 -14.54
N PHE A 110 13.19 -19.52 -14.83
CA PHE A 110 13.87 -18.92 -16.00
C PHE A 110 15.03 -18.00 -15.63
N GLY A 111 15.35 -17.82 -14.35
CA GLY A 111 16.41 -16.92 -13.88
C GLY A 111 17.79 -17.25 -14.48
N PHE A 112 18.02 -18.51 -14.85
CA PHE A 112 19.23 -18.95 -15.53
C PHE A 112 19.44 -18.26 -16.90
N MET A 113 18.35 -17.94 -17.62
CA MET A 113 18.42 -17.24 -18.90
C MET A 113 18.91 -15.79 -18.74
N TYR A 114 18.61 -15.18 -17.59
CA TYR A 114 18.95 -13.80 -17.28
C TYR A 114 20.32 -13.66 -16.59
N ASN A 115 20.89 -14.77 -16.10
CA ASN A 115 22.20 -14.77 -15.44
C ASN A 115 23.09 -15.93 -15.91
N ILE A 116 23.70 -15.75 -17.09
CA ILE A 116 24.64 -16.69 -17.72
C ILE A 116 25.86 -16.99 -16.82
N LYS A 117 26.23 -16.05 -15.93
CA LYS A 117 27.32 -16.28 -14.95
C LYS A 117 26.91 -17.31 -13.91
N ARG A 118 25.68 -17.22 -13.39
CA ARG A 118 25.08 -18.23 -12.50
C ARG A 118 25.03 -19.60 -13.18
N LEU A 119 24.68 -19.64 -14.47
CA LEU A 119 24.63 -20.88 -15.25
C LEU A 119 25.98 -21.61 -15.33
N LYS A 120 27.11 -20.88 -15.35
CA LYS A 120 28.46 -21.48 -15.36
C LYS A 120 28.85 -22.10 -14.02
N GLU A 121 28.16 -21.75 -12.94
CA GLU A 121 28.43 -22.22 -11.57
C GLU A 121 27.50 -23.37 -11.16
N ILE A 122 26.39 -23.58 -11.87
CA ILE A 122 25.47 -24.71 -11.67
C ILE A 122 26.12 -25.97 -12.25
N SER A 123 26.36 -26.99 -11.43
CA SER A 123 26.90 -28.27 -11.90
C SER A 123 25.87 -29.05 -12.70
N ASP A 124 26.32 -29.91 -13.63
CA ASP A 124 25.47 -30.74 -14.51
C ASP A 124 24.41 -31.60 -13.79
N SER A 125 24.49 -31.74 -12.46
CA SER A 125 23.55 -32.46 -11.61
C SER A 125 22.30 -31.68 -11.20
N GLU A 126 22.23 -30.36 -11.45
CA GLU A 126 21.13 -29.47 -11.05
C GLU A 126 20.42 -28.78 -12.24
N LEU A 127 20.73 -29.22 -13.47
CA LEU A 127 20.02 -28.88 -14.72
C LEU A 127 18.82 -29.81 -14.94
#